data_AF-A0A8T9B1K2-F1
#
_entry.id   AF-A0A8T9B1K2-F1
#
_cell.length_a   1.000
_cell.length_b   1.000
_cell.length_c   1.000
_cell.angle_alpha   90.00
_cell.angle_beta   90.00
_cell.angle_gamma   90.00
#
_symmetry.space_group_name_H-M   'P 1'
#
loop_
_entity.id
_entity.type
_entity.pdbx_description
1 polymer ?
#
loop_
_entity_poly.entity_id
_entity_poly.type
_entity_poly.pdbx_seq_one_letter_code
_entity_poly.pdbx_strand_id
1 'polypeptide(L)'
;MSYYDIDAILTDAQKVPCTFELDVPSLGYLDNNPGHALKRGTRVDLPLWLAELLAVSSPSSNKSLVTLDLPPSLSPRVMNALK
;
A
#
# COMPACT_ATOMS: atom_id res chain seq x y z
N MET A 1 12.37 14.70 -11.80
CA MET A 1 12.97 15.36 -10.62
C MET A 1 11.89 16.22 -9.98
N SER A 2 10.96 15.58 -9.24
CA SER A 2 9.80 16.22 -8.58
C SER A 2 9.89 16.17 -7.05
N TYR A 3 11.08 15.92 -6.49
CA TYR A 3 11.24 15.68 -5.05
C TYR A 3 10.74 16.84 -4.17
N TYR A 4 10.86 18.08 -4.65
CA TYR A 4 10.37 19.29 -3.94
C TYR A 4 9.04 19.81 -4.48
N ASP A 5 8.41 19.08 -5.39
CA ASP A 5 7.10 19.45 -5.91
C ASP A 5 6.02 19.10 -4.88
N ILE A 6 5.24 20.10 -4.47
CA ILE A 6 4.20 19.94 -3.46
C ILE A 6 3.11 19.00 -3.98
N ASP A 7 2.77 19.09 -5.27
CA ASP A 7 1.73 18.26 -5.85
C ASP A 7 2.18 16.78 -5.89
N ALA A 8 3.47 16.53 -6.12
CA ALA A 8 4.03 15.18 -6.03
C ALA A 8 3.98 14.64 -4.59
N ILE A 9 4.36 15.44 -3.59
CA ILE A 9 4.31 15.05 -2.18
C ILE A 9 2.87 14.74 -1.74
N LEU A 10 1.91 15.57 -2.15
CA LEU A 10 0.49 15.34 -1.85
C LEU A 10 -0.04 14.08 -2.53
N THR A 11 0.40 13.81 -3.76
CA THR A 11 0.04 12.61 -4.51
C THR A 11 0.57 11.35 -3.81
N ASP A 12 1.81 11.38 -3.36
CA ASP A 12 2.46 10.27 -2.66
C ASP A 12 1.82 9.95 -1.30
N ALA A 13 1.21 10.95 -0.65
CA ALA A 13 0.49 10.78 0.60
C ALA A 13 -0.90 10.12 0.42
N GLN A 14 -1.38 9.94 -0.81
CA GLN A 14 -2.67 9.35 -1.08
C GLN A 14 -2.75 7.91 -0.56
N LYS A 15 -3.84 7.57 0.12
CA LYS A 15 -4.08 6.22 0.66
C LYS A 15 -4.49 5.26 -0.45
N VAL A 16 -3.82 4.11 -0.48
CA VAL A 16 -4.07 3.01 -1.41
C VAL A 16 -4.36 1.73 -0.62
N PRO A 17 -5.41 0.97 -0.98
CA PRO A 17 -5.70 -0.30 -0.32
C PRO A 17 -4.57 -1.30 -0.58
N CYS A 18 -4.06 -1.88 0.51
CA CYS A 18 -2.92 -2.79 0.49
C CYS A 18 -3.26 -4.07 1.26
N THR A 19 -2.90 -5.22 0.69
CA THR A 19 -3.05 -6.52 1.36
C THR A 19 -1.67 -7.08 1.74
N PHE A 20 -1.45 -7.36 3.03
CA PHE A 20 -0.18 -7.94 3.48
C PHE A 20 -0.12 -9.45 3.19
N GLU A 21 0.98 -9.93 2.60
CA GLU A 21 1.12 -11.33 2.19
C GLU A 21 1.85 -12.21 3.20
N LEU A 22 2.37 -11.61 4.28
CA LEU A 22 3.12 -12.31 5.31
C LEU A 22 2.83 -11.71 6.69
N ASP A 23 3.01 -12.52 7.74
CA ASP A 23 2.86 -12.07 9.11
C ASP A 23 4.05 -11.17 9.47
N VAL A 24 3.79 -9.93 9.89
CA VAL A 24 4.85 -8.98 10.26
C VAL A 24 4.74 -8.62 11.75
N PRO A 25 5.73 -8.97 12.58
CA PRO A 25 5.72 -8.61 13.99
C PRO A 25 5.82 -7.09 14.19
N SER A 26 5.22 -6.60 15.27
CA SER A 26 5.27 -5.19 15.71
C SER A 26 4.64 -4.15 14.78
N LEU A 27 4.02 -4.55 13.66
CA LEU A 27 3.36 -3.67 12.70
C LEU A 27 1.84 -3.55 12.89
N GLY A 28 1.30 -4.06 13.99
CA GLY A 28 -0.14 -4.00 14.29
C GLY A 28 -0.70 -2.59 14.44
N TYR A 29 0.12 -1.57 14.67
CA TYR A 29 -0.33 -0.17 14.68
C TYR A 29 -0.89 0.31 13.33
N LEU A 30 -0.51 -0.35 12.23
CA LEU A 30 -1.07 -0.08 10.91
C LEU A 30 -2.54 -0.51 10.79
N ASP A 31 -2.96 -1.53 11.56
CA ASP A 31 -4.33 -2.04 11.62
C ASP A 31 -5.04 -1.61 12.92
N ASN A 32 -4.61 -0.48 13.51
CA ASN A 32 -5.14 0.07 14.76
C ASN A 32 -5.08 -0.90 15.96
N ASN A 33 -4.15 -1.86 15.95
CA ASN A 33 -3.92 -2.83 17.01
C ASN A 33 -2.45 -2.82 17.48
N PRO A 34 -2.03 -1.77 18.21
CA PRO A 34 -0.64 -1.61 18.64
C PRO A 34 -0.19 -2.76 19.55
N GLY A 35 1.06 -3.23 19.36
CA GLY A 35 1.63 -4.33 20.15
C GLY A 35 1.37 -5.74 19.60
N HIS A 36 0.51 -5.86 18.58
CA HIS A 36 0.25 -7.13 17.90
C HIS A 36 1.03 -7.27 16.59
N ALA A 37 1.23 -8.51 16.16
CA ALA A 37 1.71 -8.81 14.82
C ALA A 37 0.59 -8.57 13.80
N LEU A 38 0.96 -7.94 12.67
CA LEU A 38 0.07 -7.83 11.53
C LEU A 38 -0.01 -9.19 10.85
N LYS A 39 -1.22 -9.69 10.63
CA LYS A 39 -1.42 -11.02 10.05
C LYS A 39 -1.42 -10.97 8.52
N ARG A 40 -1.04 -12.08 7.91
CA ARG A 40 -1.23 -12.33 6.49
C ARG A 40 -2.71 -12.19 6.12
N GLY A 41 -2.96 -11.49 5.01
CA GLY A 41 -4.29 -11.20 4.49
C GLY A 41 -4.96 -9.99 5.12
N THR A 42 -4.33 -9.32 6.10
CA THR A 42 -4.85 -8.07 6.63
C THR A 42 -4.80 -6.99 5.55
N ARG A 43 -5.93 -6.29 5.38
CA ARG A 43 -6.07 -5.15 4.48
C ARG A 43 -5.89 -3.87 5.25
N VAL A 44 -4.96 -3.03 4.82
CA VAL A 44 -4.67 -1.73 5.41
C VAL A 44 -4.56 -0.69 4.32
N ASP A 45 -5.09 0.50 4.57
CA ASP A 45 -4.89 1.65 3.70
C ASP A 45 -3.55 2.33 4.03
N LEU A 46 -2.59 2.20 3.12
CA LEU A 46 -1.25 2.78 3.29
C LEU A 46 -1.04 3.96 2.33
N PRO A 47 -0.26 4.98 2.72
CA PRO A 47 0.21 6.00 1.79
C PRO A 47 1.01 5.37 0.63
N LEU A 48 0.85 5.91 -0.58
CA LEU A 48 1.50 5.40 -1.80
C LEU A 48 3.03 5.30 -1.64
N TRP A 49 3.68 6.32 -1.06
CA TRP A 49 5.13 6.31 -0.86
C TRP A 49 5.63 5.11 -0.04
N LEU A 50 4.83 4.63 0.93
CA LEU A 50 5.18 3.48 1.75
C LEU A 50 4.80 2.17 1.04
N ALA A 51 3.61 2.15 0.46
CA ALA A 51 3.06 0.98 -0.21
C ALA A 51 3.95 0.53 -1.39
N GLU A 52 4.48 1.48 -2.17
CA GLU A 52 5.40 1.19 -3.27
C GLU A 52 6.69 0.53 -2.79
N LEU A 53 7.31 1.07 -1.73
CA LEU A 53 8.53 0.51 -1.14
C LEU A 53 8.29 -0.92 -0.63
N LEU A 54 7.16 -1.17 0.03
CA LEU A 54 6.81 -2.49 0.56
C LEU A 54 6.47 -3.50 -0.55
N ALA A 55 5.80 -3.06 -1.61
CA ALA A 55 5.46 -3.91 -2.75
C ALA A 55 6.70 -4.36 -3.54
N VAL A 56 7.71 -3.49 -3.66
CA VAL A 56 9.00 -3.81 -4.30
C VAL A 56 9.89 -4.64 -3.37
N SER A 57 9.77 -4.46 -2.06
CA SER A 57 10.57 -5.22 -1.09
C SER A 57 10.20 -6.71 -1.09
N SER A 58 11.19 -7.57 -1.37
CA SER A 58 11.08 -9.03 -1.32
C SER A 58 12.00 -9.56 -0.22
N PRO A 59 11.51 -9.76 1.02
CA PRO A 59 12.32 -10.25 2.13
C PRO A 59 12.73 -11.72 1.96
N SER A 60 12.03 -12.48 1.10
CA SER A 60 12.35 -13.87 0.77
C SER A 60 12.05 -14.11 -0.70
N SER A 61 13.11 -14.45 -1.46
CA SER A 61 13.28 -14.80 -2.88
C SER A 61 12.11 -14.71 -3.89
N ASN A 62 10.84 -14.93 -3.52
CA ASN A 62 9.70 -14.91 -4.44
C ASN A 62 8.37 -14.36 -3.87
N LYS A 63 8.36 -13.63 -2.74
CA LYS A 63 7.12 -13.04 -2.20
C LYS A 63 7.29 -11.56 -1.86
N SER A 64 6.46 -10.71 -2.46
CA SER A 64 6.30 -9.32 -2.05
C SER A 64 5.72 -9.27 -0.63
N LEU A 65 6.08 -8.22 0.13
CA LEU A 65 5.57 -8.03 1.48
C LEU A 65 4.09 -7.59 1.47
N VAL A 66 3.73 -6.80 0.45
CA VAL A 66 2.40 -6.24 0.24
C VAL A 66 1.98 -6.41 -1.22
N THR A 67 0.68 -6.63 -1.45
CA THR A 67 0.02 -6.53 -2.75
C THR A 67 -0.81 -5.24 -2.79
N LEU A 68 -0.64 -4.44 -3.85
CA LEU A 68 -1.40 -3.22 -4.09
C LEU A 68 -2.72 -3.54 -4.78
N ASP A 69 -3.84 -3.15 -4.17
CA ASP A 69 -5.16 -3.25 -4.78
C ASP A 69 -5.48 -1.97 -5.56
N LEU A 70 -6.17 -2.09 -6.70
CA LEU A 70 -6.54 -0.91 -7.48
C LEU A 70 -7.51 -0.02 -6.67
N PRO A 71 -7.21 1.28 -6.50
CA PRO A 71 -8.12 2.18 -5.82
C PRO A 71 -9.40 2.37 -6.64
N PRO A 72 -10.53 2.73 -6.00
CA PRO A 72 -11.82 2.93 -6.68
C PRO A 72 -11.75 3.94 -7.84
N SER A 73 -10.88 4.95 -7.73
CA SER A 73 -10.60 5.94 -8.75
C SER A 73 -10.02 5.35 -10.05
N LEU A 74 -9.32 4.23 -9.97
CA LEU A 74 -8.75 3.48 -11.11
C LEU A 74 -9.54 2.21 -11.42
N SER A 75 -10.76 2.08 -10.89
CA SER A 75 -11.62 0.93 -11.15
C SER A 75 -11.94 0.79 -12.65
N PRO A 76 -12.21 -0.42 -13.15
CA PRO A 76 -12.55 -0.64 -14.56
C PRO A 76 -13.75 0.19 -15.02
N ARG A 77 -14.69 0.48 -14.11
CA ARG A 77 -15.84 1.37 -14.38
C ARG A 77 -15.37 2.78 -14.76
N VAL A 78 -14.48 3.38 -13.97
CA VAL A 78 -13.97 4.73 -14.23
C VAL A 78 -13.11 4.73 -15.49
N MET A 79 -12.21 3.76 -15.62
CA MET A 79 -11.34 3.64 -16.80
C MET A 79 -12.13 3.44 -18.10
N ASN A 80 -13.25 2.70 -18.07
CA ASN A 80 -14.11 2.53 -19.24
C ASN A 80 -14.96 3.78 -19.55
N ALA A 81 -15.27 4.61 -18.55
CA ALA A 81 -15.96 5.88 -18.76
C ALA A 81 -15.06 6.98 -19.33
N LEU A 82 -13.73 6.80 -19.24
CA LEU A 82 -12.72 7.69 -19.82
C LEU A 82 -12.33 7.32 -21.27
N LYS A 83 -12.88 6.22 -21.81
CA LYS A 83 -12.75 5.83 -23.22
C LYS A 83 -13.82 6.51 -24.06
#